data_AF-A0A416HDG0-F1
#
_entry.id   AF-A0A416HDG0-F1
#
_cell.length_a   1.000
_cell.length_b   1.000
_cell.length_c   1.000
_cell.angle_alpha   90.00
_cell.angle_beta   90.00
_cell.angle_gamma   90.00
#
_symmetry.space_group_name_H-M   'P 1'
#
loop_
_entity.id
_entity.type
_entity.pdbx_description
1 polymer ?
#
loop_
_entity_poly.entity_id
_entity_poly.type
_entity_poly.pdbx_seq_one_letter_code
_entity_poly.pdbx_strand_id
1 'polypeptide(L)'
;MKVIQTDAAINPGNSGGPLLNMKGEVIGINSSKIAASSVEGVGYSIPISEATPIIDELMNREVLTDAQKGYLGISGKTVSEEASNFNMPEGVYVSEVAKDGAAGKAGIKQGDIITAINDIQVTTIESLKEKANSYKKGTKVTITLKRSDNGSYVEKKVKVTLQGSSSLNSLQSGSSDDQNSNNNSGNNSGNGSGNNGGSHDDSGSNDGESGNGSSGGWGSLFPGFGN
;
A
#
# COMPACT_ATOMS: atom_id res chain seq x y z
N MET A 1 -2.36 -15.05 -11.65
CA MET A 1 -1.85 -14.25 -12.80
C MET A 1 -2.19 -14.99 -14.07
N LYS A 2 -2.73 -14.31 -15.09
CA LYS A 2 -2.92 -14.90 -16.42
C LYS A 2 -1.66 -14.67 -17.24
N VAL A 3 -1.24 -15.65 -18.00
CA VAL A 3 -0.02 -15.60 -18.80
C VAL A 3 -0.28 -16.11 -20.20
N ILE A 4 0.53 -15.65 -21.15
CA ILE A 4 0.58 -16.25 -22.48
C ILE A 4 1.47 -17.48 -22.40
N GLN A 5 0.92 -18.63 -22.79
CA GLN A 5 1.69 -19.86 -22.97
C GLN A 5 2.16 -19.95 -24.42
N THR A 6 3.40 -20.38 -24.63
CA THR A 6 4.01 -20.54 -25.96
C THR A 6 4.92 -21.75 -25.99
N ASP A 7 5.16 -22.33 -27.17
CA ASP A 7 6.17 -23.36 -27.42
C ASP A 7 7.53 -22.78 -27.83
N ALA A 8 7.62 -21.45 -27.96
CA ALA A 8 8.89 -20.75 -28.15
C ALA A 8 9.80 -20.97 -26.93
N ALA A 9 11.06 -21.32 -27.18
CA ALA A 9 12.03 -21.56 -26.12
C ALA A 9 12.31 -20.28 -25.31
N ILE A 10 11.98 -20.30 -24.01
CA ILE A 10 12.27 -19.21 -23.07
C ILE A 10 13.36 -19.64 -22.10
N ASN A 11 14.51 -18.96 -22.16
CA ASN A 11 15.71 -19.29 -21.41
C ASN A 11 16.34 -18.01 -20.80
N PRO A 12 17.24 -18.13 -19.82
CA PRO A 12 18.10 -17.00 -19.44
C PRO A 12 18.78 -16.42 -20.69
N GLY A 13 18.58 -15.12 -20.95
CA GLY A 13 19.09 -14.43 -22.14
C GLY A 13 18.00 -13.83 -23.05
N ASN A 14 16.81 -14.43 -23.13
CA ASN A 14 15.64 -13.81 -23.79
C ASN A 14 14.55 -13.37 -22.79
N SER A 15 14.70 -13.75 -21.51
CA SER A 15 13.90 -13.22 -20.39
C SER A 15 14.00 -11.70 -20.31
N GLY A 16 12.85 -11.03 -20.18
CA GLY A 16 12.73 -9.56 -20.25
C GLY A 16 12.61 -9.01 -21.68
N GLY A 17 12.91 -9.81 -22.70
CA GLY A 17 12.70 -9.46 -24.11
C GLY A 17 11.24 -9.59 -24.55
N PRO A 18 10.88 -9.05 -25.73
CA PRO A 18 9.53 -9.08 -26.25
C PRO A 18 9.14 -10.46 -26.80
N LEU A 19 7.88 -10.84 -26.62
CA LEU A 19 7.19 -11.83 -27.44
C LEU A 19 6.45 -11.10 -28.55
N LEU A 20 6.69 -11.49 -29.81
CA LEU A 20 6.13 -10.82 -30.99
C LEU A 20 5.11 -11.72 -31.71
N ASN A 21 4.08 -11.12 -32.30
CA ASN A 21 3.24 -11.82 -33.28
C ASN A 21 3.86 -11.78 -34.69
N MET A 22 3.22 -12.43 -35.67
CA MET A 22 3.71 -12.50 -37.06
C MET A 22 3.80 -11.13 -37.77
N LYS A 23 3.20 -10.08 -37.22
CA LYS A 23 3.29 -8.70 -37.74
C LYS A 23 4.42 -7.90 -37.09
N GLY A 24 5.15 -8.48 -36.14
CA GLY A 24 6.18 -7.79 -35.36
C GLY A 24 5.65 -6.93 -34.22
N GLU A 25 4.37 -7.09 -33.84
CA GLU A 25 3.77 -6.36 -32.71
C GLU A 25 4.09 -7.09 -31.40
N VAL A 26 4.42 -6.34 -30.35
CA VAL A 26 4.67 -6.89 -29.01
C VAL A 26 3.37 -7.36 -28.38
N ILE A 27 3.29 -8.64 -28.06
CA ILE A 27 2.13 -9.27 -27.39
C ILE A 27 2.42 -9.67 -25.95
N GLY A 28 3.68 -9.72 -25.53
CA GLY A 28 4.05 -9.99 -24.15
C GLY A 28 5.53 -9.78 -23.84
N ILE A 29 5.89 -10.00 -22.58
CA ILE A 29 7.27 -9.94 -22.06
C ILE A 29 7.66 -11.33 -21.56
N ASN A 30 8.72 -11.89 -22.14
CA ASN A 30 9.20 -13.23 -21.81
C ASN A 30 9.63 -13.29 -20.34
N SER A 31 9.24 -14.34 -19.61
CA SER A 31 9.62 -14.52 -18.21
C SER A 31 10.11 -15.95 -17.93
N SER A 32 11.43 -16.09 -17.80
CA SER A 32 12.06 -17.37 -17.42
C SER A 32 11.68 -17.84 -16.02
N LYS A 33 11.24 -16.93 -15.13
CA LYS A 33 10.86 -17.26 -13.76
C LYS A 33 9.53 -18.01 -13.67
N ILE A 34 8.62 -17.77 -14.61
CA ILE A 34 7.33 -18.48 -14.70
C ILE A 34 7.53 -19.85 -15.37
N ALA A 35 8.53 -19.98 -16.25
CA ALA A 35 8.89 -21.24 -16.91
C ALA A 35 9.62 -22.25 -16.01
N ALA A 36 10.02 -21.86 -14.78
CA ALA A 36 10.75 -22.74 -13.86
C ALA A 36 9.90 -23.92 -13.33
N SER A 37 8.58 -23.87 -13.46
CA SER A 37 7.67 -24.98 -13.17
C SER A 37 7.52 -25.94 -14.36
N SER A 38 8.66 -26.59 -14.69
CA SER A 38 8.79 -28.01 -15.03
C SER A 38 8.01 -28.63 -16.22
N VAL A 39 7.75 -27.91 -17.31
CA VAL A 39 7.39 -28.55 -18.59
C VAL A 39 8.38 -28.15 -19.67
N GLU A 40 9.15 -29.13 -20.14
CA GLU A 40 10.09 -28.97 -21.25
C GLU A 40 9.32 -28.54 -22.51
N GLY A 41 9.79 -27.48 -23.18
CA GLY A 41 9.14 -26.95 -24.38
C GLY A 41 7.94 -26.02 -24.12
N VAL A 42 7.66 -25.61 -22.88
CA VAL A 42 6.63 -24.60 -22.57
C VAL A 42 7.25 -23.32 -22.01
N GLY A 43 7.10 -22.23 -22.75
CA GLY A 43 7.45 -20.87 -22.36
C GLY A 43 6.24 -20.09 -21.85
N TYR A 44 6.51 -19.09 -21.01
CA TYR A 44 5.49 -18.16 -20.51
C TYR A 44 5.91 -16.70 -20.72
N SER A 45 4.92 -15.88 -21.04
CA SER A 45 5.07 -14.43 -21.18
C SER A 45 3.97 -13.68 -20.45
N ILE A 46 4.35 -12.55 -19.84
CA ILE A 46 3.41 -11.60 -19.24
C ILE A 46 2.68 -10.89 -20.39
N PRO A 47 1.33 -10.91 -20.48
CA PRO A 47 0.62 -10.26 -21.56
C PRO A 47 0.92 -8.75 -21.60
N ILE A 48 1.08 -8.18 -22.80
CA ILE A 48 1.37 -6.75 -22.93
C ILE A 48 0.25 -5.88 -22.32
N SER A 49 -1.00 -6.35 -22.39
CA SER A 49 -2.15 -5.68 -21.77
C SER A 49 -2.08 -5.60 -20.24
N GLU A 50 -1.36 -6.52 -19.58
CA GLU A 50 -1.11 -6.47 -18.13
C GLU A 50 0.13 -5.63 -17.81
N ALA A 51 1.14 -5.66 -18.68
CA ALA A 51 2.40 -4.96 -18.45
C ALA A 51 2.30 -3.44 -18.72
N THR A 52 1.58 -3.01 -19.76
CA THR A 52 1.53 -1.60 -20.18
C THR A 52 1.07 -0.65 -19.05
N PRO A 53 -0.02 -0.92 -18.30
CA PRO A 53 -0.43 -0.04 -17.21
C PRO A 53 0.64 0.13 -16.12
N ILE A 54 1.39 -0.93 -15.84
CA ILE A 54 2.48 -0.91 -14.85
C ILE A 54 3.67 -0.11 -15.39
N ILE A 55 4.02 -0.29 -16.67
CA ILE A 55 5.08 0.48 -17.32
C ILE A 55 4.72 1.98 -17.29
N ASP A 56 3.49 2.33 -17.66
CA ASP A 56 3.01 3.71 -17.64
C ASP A 56 3.03 4.29 -16.21
N GLU A 57 2.64 3.52 -15.20
CA GLU A 57 2.76 3.93 -13.79
C GLU A 57 4.20 4.22 -13.42
N LEU A 58 5.13 3.31 -13.73
CA LEU A 58 6.54 3.44 -13.36
C LEU A 58 7.21 4.61 -14.09
N MET A 59 6.88 4.81 -15.38
CA MET A 59 7.40 5.92 -16.17
C MET A 59 6.90 7.28 -15.69
N ASN A 60 5.65 7.35 -15.23
CA ASN A 60 5.02 8.60 -14.79
C ASN A 60 5.10 8.81 -13.26
N ARG A 61 5.79 7.93 -12.53
CA ARG A 61 5.90 8.01 -11.07
C ARG A 61 6.73 9.22 -10.66
N GLU A 62 6.14 10.11 -9.88
CA GLU A 62 6.83 11.27 -9.31
C GLU A 62 7.08 11.08 -7.81
N VAL A 63 8.20 11.61 -7.32
CA VAL A 63 8.43 11.76 -5.87
C VAL A 63 7.69 13.02 -5.42
N LEU A 64 6.50 12.84 -4.86
CA LEU A 64 5.63 13.93 -4.44
C LEU A 64 5.83 14.28 -2.97
N THR A 65 5.83 15.58 -2.68
CA THR A 65 5.68 16.08 -1.30
C THR A 65 4.27 15.80 -0.79
N ASP A 66 4.08 15.76 0.53
CA ASP A 66 2.75 15.47 1.12
C ASP A 66 1.67 16.45 0.68
N ALA A 67 2.03 17.71 0.39
CA ALA A 67 1.10 18.73 -0.10
C ALA A 67 0.64 18.50 -1.55
N GLN A 68 1.36 17.68 -2.32
CA GLN A 68 1.09 17.38 -3.72
C GLN A 68 0.38 16.04 -3.92
N LYS A 69 0.53 15.09 -2.99
CA LYS A 69 -0.07 13.76 -3.06
C LYS A 69 -1.59 13.82 -3.24
N GLY A 70 -2.09 12.92 -4.07
CA GLY A 70 -3.51 12.67 -4.28
C GLY A 70 -4.03 11.61 -3.32
N TYR A 71 -5.24 11.83 -2.80
CA TYR A 71 -5.91 10.96 -1.85
C TYR A 71 -7.30 10.61 -2.37
N LEU A 72 -7.70 9.35 -2.17
CA LEU A 72 -9.06 8.88 -2.49
C LEU A 72 -10.10 9.39 -1.49
N GLY A 73 -9.76 9.55 -0.21
CA GLY A 73 -10.74 9.87 0.83
C GLY A 73 -11.61 8.68 1.23
N ILE A 74 -10.97 7.54 1.52
CA ILE A 74 -11.61 6.35 2.08
C ILE A 74 -10.83 5.82 3.27
N SER A 75 -11.52 5.16 4.19
CA SER A 75 -10.94 4.22 5.15
C SER A 75 -11.40 2.82 4.78
N GLY A 76 -10.52 1.83 4.95
CA GLY A 76 -10.81 0.48 4.48
C GLY A 76 -9.94 -0.58 5.12
N LYS A 77 -10.26 -1.84 4.81
CA LYS A 77 -9.52 -3.02 5.25
C LYS A 77 -9.14 -3.87 4.04
N THR A 78 -7.96 -4.47 4.11
CA THR A 78 -7.53 -5.47 3.15
C THR A 78 -8.43 -6.69 3.22
N VAL A 79 -8.91 -7.13 2.06
CA VAL A 79 -9.59 -8.40 1.86
C VAL A 79 -8.64 -9.31 1.12
N SER A 80 -8.13 -10.31 1.83
CA SER A 80 -7.21 -11.29 1.25
C SER A 80 -7.95 -12.34 0.43
N GLU A 81 -7.20 -13.13 -0.33
CA GLU A 81 -7.73 -14.19 -1.19
C GLU A 81 -8.53 -15.24 -0.39
N GLU A 82 -8.18 -15.52 0.88
CA GLU A 82 -8.90 -16.49 1.72
C GLU A 82 -10.36 -16.09 1.99
N ALA A 83 -10.66 -14.79 1.87
CA ALA A 83 -12.02 -14.28 1.99
C ALA A 83 -12.92 -14.64 0.79
N SER A 84 -12.35 -15.14 -0.30
CA SER A 84 -13.09 -15.70 -1.44
C SER A 84 -14.01 -16.85 -1.02
N ASN A 85 -13.65 -17.59 0.04
CA ASN A 85 -14.50 -18.63 0.65
C ASN A 85 -15.85 -18.08 1.17
N PHE A 86 -15.92 -16.78 1.44
CA PHE A 86 -17.13 -16.07 1.84
C PHE A 86 -17.76 -15.28 0.68
N ASN A 87 -17.42 -15.64 -0.56
CA ASN A 87 -17.86 -14.98 -1.78
C ASN A 87 -17.46 -13.49 -1.86
N MET A 88 -16.42 -13.09 -1.11
CA MET A 88 -15.91 -11.73 -1.08
C MET A 88 -14.69 -11.60 -1.99
N PRO A 89 -14.69 -10.67 -2.96
CA PRO A 89 -13.53 -10.42 -3.81
C PRO A 89 -12.30 -9.98 -3.02
N GLU A 90 -11.14 -10.47 -3.42
CA GLU A 90 -9.85 -9.92 -2.98
C GLU A 90 -9.74 -8.44 -3.38
N GLY A 91 -9.21 -7.61 -2.47
CA GLY A 91 -9.03 -6.17 -2.71
C GLY A 91 -9.10 -5.35 -1.43
N VAL A 92 -9.65 -4.14 -1.52
CA VAL A 92 -9.79 -3.22 -0.39
C VAL A 92 -11.26 -2.94 -0.11
N TYR A 93 -11.77 -3.47 1.00
CA TYR A 93 -13.11 -3.18 1.49
C TYR A 93 -13.19 -1.76 2.02
N VAL A 94 -14.13 -0.97 1.51
CA VAL A 94 -14.37 0.42 1.91
C VAL A 94 -15.24 0.43 3.16
N SER A 95 -14.62 0.73 4.30
CA SER A 95 -15.28 0.85 5.60
C SER A 95 -15.96 2.20 5.77
N GLU A 96 -15.35 3.26 5.25
CA GLU A 96 -15.85 4.64 5.35
C GLU A 96 -15.42 5.46 4.14
N VAL A 97 -16.24 6.45 3.77
CA VAL A 97 -15.96 7.36 2.65
C VAL A 97 -16.08 8.79 3.15
N ALA A 98 -15.05 9.60 2.92
CA ALA A 98 -15.09 11.03 3.18
C ALA A 98 -16.14 11.66 2.26
N LYS A 99 -17.20 12.25 2.85
CA LYS A 99 -18.35 12.79 2.10
C LYS A 99 -17.94 13.81 1.04
N ASP A 100 -17.02 14.71 1.39
CA ASP A 100 -16.49 15.72 0.48
C ASP A 100 -15.17 15.31 -0.20
N GLY A 101 -14.76 14.06 0.02
CA GLY A 101 -13.58 13.42 -0.54
C GLY A 101 -13.75 12.97 -1.99
N ALA A 102 -12.64 12.58 -2.62
CA ALA A 102 -12.60 12.22 -4.03
C ALA A 102 -13.51 11.02 -4.35
N ALA A 103 -13.45 9.99 -3.50
CA ALA A 103 -14.27 8.80 -3.58
C ALA A 103 -15.76 9.10 -3.37
N GLY A 104 -16.10 9.92 -2.37
CA GLY A 104 -17.47 10.34 -2.09
C GLY A 104 -18.10 11.07 -3.28
N LYS A 105 -17.38 12.05 -3.84
CA LYS A 105 -17.80 12.80 -5.05
C LYS A 105 -17.95 11.93 -6.28
N ALA A 106 -17.19 10.84 -6.37
CA ALA A 106 -17.25 9.89 -7.47
C ALA A 106 -18.33 8.80 -7.29
N GLY A 107 -19.02 8.77 -6.14
CA GLY A 107 -20.09 7.81 -5.86
C GLY A 107 -19.60 6.43 -5.41
N ILE A 108 -18.36 6.33 -4.92
CA ILE A 108 -17.87 5.19 -4.14
C ILE A 108 -18.59 5.20 -2.79
N LYS A 109 -18.98 4.03 -2.31
CA LYS A 109 -19.80 3.86 -1.09
C LYS A 109 -19.11 2.91 -0.13
N GLN A 110 -19.48 3.02 1.14
CA GLN A 110 -19.20 1.98 2.12
C GLN A 110 -19.74 0.63 1.62
N GLY A 111 -18.95 -0.44 1.80
CA GLY A 111 -19.26 -1.77 1.30
C GLY A 111 -18.75 -2.08 -0.11
N ASP A 112 -18.22 -1.09 -0.83
CA ASP A 112 -17.50 -1.35 -2.08
C ASP A 112 -16.17 -2.06 -1.80
N ILE A 113 -15.73 -2.91 -2.72
CA ILE A 113 -14.40 -3.52 -2.68
C ILE A 113 -13.62 -3.00 -3.87
N ILE A 114 -12.59 -2.20 -3.63
CA ILE A 114 -11.72 -1.68 -4.68
C ILE A 114 -10.73 -2.77 -5.09
N THR A 115 -10.64 -3.05 -6.38
CA THR A 115 -9.82 -4.14 -6.94
C THR A 115 -8.72 -3.64 -7.86
N ALA A 116 -8.84 -2.43 -8.44
CA ALA A 116 -7.78 -1.82 -9.24
C ALA A 116 -7.83 -0.29 -9.25
N ILE A 117 -6.67 0.32 -9.53
CA ILE A 117 -6.51 1.74 -9.88
C ILE A 117 -5.74 1.84 -11.19
N ASN A 118 -6.29 2.55 -12.18
CA ASN A 118 -5.77 2.64 -13.55
C ASN A 118 -5.44 1.27 -14.16
N ASP A 119 -6.34 0.30 -13.97
CA ASP A 119 -6.18 -1.09 -14.41
C ASP A 119 -5.02 -1.86 -13.75
N ILE A 120 -4.38 -1.28 -12.73
CA ILE A 120 -3.37 -1.95 -11.91
C ILE A 120 -4.04 -2.51 -10.66
N GLN A 121 -3.93 -3.83 -10.48
CA GLN A 121 -4.57 -4.53 -9.38
C GLN A 121 -4.08 -4.02 -8.02
N VAL A 122 -5.01 -3.91 -7.08
CA VAL A 122 -4.74 -3.62 -5.67
C VAL A 122 -5.33 -4.72 -4.82
N THR A 123 -4.49 -5.34 -4.00
CA THR A 123 -4.87 -6.42 -3.09
C THR A 123 -4.82 -5.98 -1.63
N THR A 124 -4.11 -4.89 -1.32
CA THR A 124 -3.97 -4.36 0.04
C THR A 124 -4.28 -2.87 0.13
N ILE A 125 -4.69 -2.41 1.31
CA ILE A 125 -4.94 -0.99 1.58
C ILE A 125 -3.66 -0.16 1.42
N GLU A 126 -2.50 -0.71 1.78
CA GLU A 126 -1.19 -0.09 1.60
C GLU A 126 -0.87 0.12 0.12
N SER A 127 -1.08 -0.90 -0.71
CA SER A 127 -0.86 -0.81 -2.17
C SER A 127 -1.78 0.23 -2.81
N LEU A 128 -3.06 0.26 -2.43
CA LEU A 128 -4.00 1.28 -2.89
C LEU A 128 -3.54 2.69 -2.47
N LYS A 129 -3.11 2.86 -1.21
CA LYS A 129 -2.61 4.13 -0.68
C LYS A 129 -1.36 4.59 -1.42
N GLU A 130 -0.37 3.71 -1.61
CA GLU A 130 0.86 4.03 -2.33
C GLU A 130 0.58 4.45 -3.78
N LYS A 131 -0.29 3.71 -4.48
CA LYS A 131 -0.67 4.02 -5.85
C LYS A 131 -1.47 5.31 -5.96
N ALA A 132 -2.41 5.58 -5.06
CA ALA A 132 -3.13 6.86 -5.08
C ALA A 132 -2.18 8.03 -4.81
N ASN A 133 -1.28 7.88 -3.84
CA ASN A 133 -0.34 8.93 -3.42
C ASN A 133 0.79 9.17 -4.44
N SER A 134 1.05 8.26 -5.38
CA SER A 134 2.03 8.49 -6.45
C SER A 134 1.51 9.45 -7.53
N TYR A 135 0.20 9.74 -7.54
CA TYR A 135 -0.40 10.73 -8.41
C TYR A 135 -0.60 12.07 -7.69
N LYS A 136 -0.43 13.17 -8.42
CA LYS A 136 -0.74 14.51 -7.92
C LYS A 136 -2.23 14.65 -7.60
N LYS A 137 -2.57 15.44 -6.59
CA LYS A 137 -3.95 15.93 -6.38
C LYS A 137 -4.43 16.64 -7.66
N GLY A 138 -5.69 16.44 -8.01
CA GLY A 138 -6.29 16.90 -9.27
C GLY A 138 -6.15 15.90 -10.42
N THR A 139 -5.31 14.88 -10.31
CA THR A 139 -5.21 13.82 -11.32
C THR A 139 -6.48 12.96 -11.32
N LYS A 140 -6.98 12.65 -12.52
CA LYS A 140 -8.08 11.71 -12.72
C LYS A 140 -7.54 10.29 -12.83
N VAL A 141 -8.05 9.40 -11.99
CA VAL A 141 -7.73 7.97 -12.01
C VAL A 141 -9.01 7.17 -12.20
N THR A 142 -8.90 5.98 -12.79
CA THR A 142 -10.01 5.03 -12.90
C THR A 142 -9.92 4.02 -11.78
N ILE A 143 -10.96 3.92 -10.96
CA ILE A 143 -11.08 2.93 -9.90
C ILE A 143 -11.99 1.81 -10.38
N THR A 144 -11.47 0.59 -10.41
CA THR A 144 -12.28 -0.61 -10.58
C THR A 144 -12.67 -1.10 -9.20
N LEU A 145 -13.97 -1.26 -8.98
CA LEU A 145 -14.53 -1.72 -7.72
C LEU A 145 -15.60 -2.77 -7.97
N LYS A 146 -15.88 -3.57 -6.96
CA LYS A 146 -16.97 -4.53 -6.91
C LYS A 146 -17.97 -4.11 -5.84
N ARG A 147 -19.24 -3.99 -6.22
CA ARG A 147 -20.32 -3.58 -5.33
C ARG A 147 -21.30 -4.74 -5.17
N SER A 148 -21.72 -5.00 -3.93
CA SER A 148 -22.76 -5.98 -3.64
C SER A 148 -24.09 -5.56 -4.28
N ASP A 149 -24.70 -6.48 -5.01
CA ASP A 149 -25.99 -6.38 -5.67
C ASP A 149 -26.68 -7.75 -5.54
N ASN A 150 -27.75 -7.81 -4.75
CA ASN A 150 -28.54 -9.02 -4.49
C ASN A 150 -27.71 -10.28 -4.13
N GLY A 151 -26.65 -10.11 -3.33
CA GLY A 151 -25.80 -11.23 -2.87
C GLY A 151 -24.65 -11.60 -3.81
N SER A 152 -24.52 -10.92 -4.95
CA SER A 152 -23.38 -11.03 -5.86
C SER A 152 -22.60 -9.73 -5.94
N TYR A 153 -21.33 -9.79 -6.32
CA TYR A 153 -20.48 -8.62 -6.51
C TYR A 153 -20.39 -8.26 -8.00
N VAL A 154 -20.91 -7.08 -8.36
CA VAL A 154 -20.88 -6.56 -9.72
C VAL A 154 -19.73 -5.57 -9.87
N GLU A 155 -18.89 -5.77 -10.89
CA GLU A 155 -17.80 -4.86 -11.22
C GLU A 155 -18.31 -3.52 -11.77
N LYS A 156 -17.71 -2.42 -11.32
CA LYS A 156 -17.95 -1.06 -11.78
C LYS A 156 -16.61 -0.34 -11.92
N LYS A 157 -16.49 0.46 -12.98
CA LYS A 157 -15.37 1.40 -13.16
C LYS A 157 -15.85 2.83 -12.94
N VAL A 158 -15.16 3.55 -12.07
CA VAL A 158 -15.51 4.92 -11.66
C VAL A 158 -14.31 5.83 -11.87
N LYS A 159 -14.52 6.97 -12.53
CA LYS A 159 -13.48 8.00 -12.67
C LYS A 159 -13.46 8.88 -11.42
N VAL A 160 -12.32 8.94 -10.75
CA VAL A 160 -12.11 9.68 -9.50
C VAL A 160 -11.08 10.78 -9.74
N THR A 161 -11.38 12.01 -9.34
CA THR A 161 -10.38 13.09 -9.33
C THR A 161 -9.78 13.19 -7.95
N LEU A 162 -8.51 12.82 -7.79
CA LEU A 162 -7.84 12.77 -6.49
C LEU A 162 -7.80 14.15 -5.83
N GLN A 163 -7.89 14.20 -4.51
CA GLN A 163 -7.84 15.45 -3.73
C GLN A 163 -6.62 15.47 -2.80
N GLY A 164 -6.31 16.62 -2.20
CA GLY A 164 -5.23 16.73 -1.20
C GLY A 164 -5.64 16.14 0.15
N SER A 165 -4.68 16.02 1.07
CA SER A 165 -4.87 15.40 2.39
C SER A 165 -5.98 16.02 3.25
N SER A 166 -6.33 17.29 3.04
CA SER A 166 -7.43 17.95 3.74
C SER A 166 -8.79 17.30 3.50
N SER A 167 -8.94 16.54 2.41
CA SER A 167 -10.15 15.76 2.14
C SER A 167 -10.33 14.56 3.08
N LEU A 168 -9.33 14.24 3.91
CA LEU A 168 -9.38 13.15 4.89
C LEU A 168 -9.95 13.58 6.25
N ASN A 169 -10.11 14.89 6.50
CA ASN A 169 -10.47 15.40 7.83
C ASN A 169 -11.77 14.80 8.39
N SER A 170 -12.76 14.53 7.53
CA SER A 170 -14.02 13.92 7.96
C SER A 170 -13.89 12.45 8.41
N LEU A 171 -12.83 11.75 8.01
CA LEU A 171 -12.55 10.37 8.41
C LEU A 171 -11.83 10.30 9.77
N GLN A 172 -11.12 11.36 10.15
CA GLN A 172 -10.33 11.39 11.39
C GLN A 172 -11.18 11.71 12.62
N SER A 173 -12.30 12.42 12.43
CA SER A 173 -13.24 12.76 13.50
C SER A 173 -14.00 11.57 14.10
N GLY A 174 -13.90 10.37 13.49
CA GLY A 174 -14.52 9.14 13.99
C GLY A 174 -13.64 8.27 14.90
N SER A 175 -12.41 8.68 15.23
CA SER A 175 -11.47 7.91 16.09
C SER A 175 -11.14 8.60 17.42
N SER A 176 -11.99 9.50 17.92
CA SER A 176 -11.73 10.26 19.16
C SER A 176 -12.70 10.03 20.31
N ASP A 177 -13.61 9.06 20.23
CA ASP A 177 -14.49 8.70 21.35
C ASP A 177 -14.28 7.24 21.76
N ASP A 178 -13.22 6.97 22.52
CA ASP A 178 -13.15 5.83 23.46
C ASP A 178 -11.93 5.97 24.39
N GLN A 179 -11.92 7.04 25.19
CA GLN A 179 -11.30 7.03 26.53
C GLN A 179 -12.13 7.90 27.48
N ASN A 180 -13.31 7.40 27.85
CA ASN A 180 -13.96 7.82 29.08
C ASN A 180 -14.18 6.58 29.96
N SER A 181 -13.20 6.31 30.84
CA SER A 181 -13.45 5.48 32.02
C SER A 181 -12.74 6.08 33.22
N ASN A 182 -13.55 6.82 33.97
CA ASN A 182 -13.68 6.66 35.41
C ASN A 182 -12.51 7.15 36.28
N ASN A 183 -12.60 8.39 36.75
CA ASN A 183 -12.04 8.77 38.05
C ASN A 183 -13.04 9.63 38.81
N ASN A 184 -14.00 8.95 39.45
CA ASN A 184 -14.70 9.48 40.60
C ASN A 184 -14.02 8.94 41.86
N SER A 185 -13.28 9.78 42.58
CA SER A 185 -12.98 9.54 43.98
C SER A 185 -12.71 10.85 44.72
N GLY A 186 -13.67 11.20 45.58
CA GLY A 186 -13.35 11.55 46.97
C GLY A 186 -12.67 12.89 47.20
N ASN A 187 -13.46 13.94 47.26
CA ASN A 187 -13.13 15.17 47.97
C ASN A 187 -13.09 14.88 49.48
N ASN A 188 -11.93 14.96 50.15
CA ASN A 188 -11.88 15.08 51.61
C ASN A 188 -10.72 15.94 52.11
N SER A 189 -11.12 17.01 52.79
CA SER A 189 -10.46 17.89 53.76
C SER A 189 -9.28 17.31 54.55
N GLY A 190 -8.30 18.18 54.90
CA GLY A 190 -7.53 18.00 56.13
C GLY A 190 -6.05 18.38 56.11
N ASN A 191 -5.77 19.65 56.40
CA ASN A 191 -4.74 20.23 57.27
C ASN A 191 -3.67 19.29 57.90
N GLY A 192 -2.38 19.67 57.86
CA GLY A 192 -1.35 19.02 58.69
C GLY A 192 0.11 19.44 58.43
N SER A 193 0.56 20.48 59.15
CA SER A 193 1.97 20.85 59.37
C SER A 193 2.76 19.73 60.08
N GLY A 194 4.03 19.51 59.72
CA GLY A 194 4.89 18.57 60.44
C GLY A 194 6.34 18.50 59.94
N ASN A 195 7.25 18.96 60.79
CA ASN A 195 8.69 19.12 60.62
C ASN A 195 9.51 17.83 60.92
N ASN A 196 10.84 17.90 60.66
CA ASN A 196 11.93 16.98 61.06
C ASN A 196 12.00 15.64 60.31
N GLY A 197 13.15 15.16 59.84
CA GLY A 197 14.55 15.40 60.22
C GLY A 197 15.20 14.02 60.43
N GLY A 198 16.40 13.77 59.90
CA GLY A 198 17.18 12.58 60.26
C GLY A 198 17.90 11.90 59.12
N SER A 199 19.23 12.06 59.16
CA SER A 199 20.30 11.38 58.44
C SER A 199 20.19 9.85 58.43
N HIS A 200 20.79 9.20 57.43
CA HIS A 200 21.79 8.14 57.62
C HIS A 200 22.47 7.81 56.29
N ASP A 201 23.80 7.74 56.36
CA ASP A 201 24.73 7.31 55.32
C ASP A 201 24.54 5.83 54.96
N ASP A 202 24.78 5.45 53.70
CA ASP A 202 25.67 4.32 53.46
C ASP A 202 26.37 4.40 52.10
N SER A 203 27.65 4.08 52.19
CA SER A 203 28.70 3.96 51.19
C SER A 203 28.54 2.72 50.31
N GLY A 204 29.08 2.76 49.10
CA GLY A 204 29.17 1.56 48.26
C GLY A 204 29.65 1.82 46.85
N SER A 205 30.97 1.92 46.70
CA SER A 205 31.73 1.95 45.45
C SER A 205 31.40 0.78 44.52
N ASN A 206 31.39 1.00 43.20
CA ASN A 206 32.32 0.32 42.29
C ASN A 206 32.23 0.85 40.84
N ASP A 207 33.38 1.36 40.40
CA ASP A 207 34.10 1.03 39.17
C ASP A 207 33.34 1.04 37.85
N GLY A 208 33.56 2.13 37.11
CA GLY A 208 33.39 2.17 35.67
C GLY A 208 34.60 1.58 34.95
N GLU A 209 34.34 0.86 33.88
CA GLU A 209 35.34 0.68 32.83
C GLU A 209 34.71 0.37 31.46
N SER A 210 35.34 0.99 30.46
CA SER A 210 35.36 0.62 29.03
C SER A 210 34.12 0.88 28.17
N GLY A 211 34.24 1.94 27.37
CA GLY A 211 33.56 2.04 26.09
C GLY A 211 34.18 1.11 25.04
N ASN A 212 33.39 0.77 24.03
CA ASN A 212 33.93 0.50 22.70
C ASN A 212 32.89 0.87 21.65
N GLY A 213 33.30 1.73 20.71
CA GLY A 213 32.51 2.06 19.53
C GLY A 213 32.69 0.99 18.45
N SER A 214 31.68 0.83 17.60
CA SER A 214 31.90 0.37 16.23
C SER A 214 30.75 0.81 15.33
N SER A 215 31.04 1.81 14.52
CA SER A 215 30.29 2.23 13.34
C SER A 215 30.74 1.38 12.15
N GLY A 216 29.83 0.60 11.55
CA GLY A 216 30.06 -0.13 10.31
C GLY A 216 29.24 0.47 9.16
N GLY A 217 29.84 1.44 8.45
CA GLY A 217 29.30 2.01 7.22
C GLY A 217 29.53 1.09 6.03
N TRP A 218 28.48 0.90 5.22
CA TRP A 218 28.55 0.21 3.93
C TRP A 218 29.06 1.19 2.87
N GLY A 219 30.27 0.96 2.39
CA GLY A 219 30.87 1.72 1.30
C GLY A 219 31.77 0.82 0.46
N SER A 220 31.81 1.12 -0.84
CA SER A 220 32.70 0.60 -1.89
C SER A 220 32.31 -0.70 -2.62
N LEU A 221 31.50 -0.56 -3.66
CA LEU A 221 31.60 -1.39 -4.87
C LEU A 221 31.39 -0.46 -6.06
N PHE A 222 32.47 -0.15 -6.80
CA PHE A 222 32.57 0.21 -8.23
C PHE A 222 33.83 1.08 -8.47
N PRO A 223 34.92 0.52 -9.00
CA PRO A 223 35.94 1.31 -9.67
C PRO A 223 35.71 1.31 -11.19
N GLY A 224 35.54 2.51 -11.72
CA GLY A 224 36.10 3.05 -12.98
C GLY A 224 36.15 2.20 -14.25
N PHE A 225 35.42 2.65 -15.27
CA PHE A 225 35.86 2.57 -16.67
C PHE A 225 36.35 3.96 -17.10
N GLY A 226 37.57 4.03 -17.61
CA GLY A 226 38.16 5.22 -18.22
C GLY A 226 39.17 4.80 -19.29
N ASN A 227 38.86 5.24 -20.52
CA ASN A 227 39.59 5.21 -21.79
C ASN A 227 40.00 3.86 -22.41
#